data_AF-A0A819VCJ2-F1
#
_entry.id   AF-A0A819VCJ2-F1
#
_cell.length_a   1.000
_cell.length_b   1.000
_cell.length_c   1.000
_cell.angle_alpha   90.00
_cell.angle_beta   90.00
_cell.angle_gamma   90.00
#
_symmetry.space_group_name_H-M   'P 1'
#
loop_
_entity.id
_entity.type
_entity.pdbx_description
1 polymer ?
#
loop_
_entity_poly.entity_id
_entity_poly.type
_entity_poly.pdbx_seq_one_letter_code
_entity_poly.pdbx_strand_id
1 'polypeptide(L)' 'MAKDQLSEKELQVLMASTKLSEQELRENYDEFKQECPSGKLDKNEFTKMYNKMTNDSNSATIA' A
#
# COMPACT_ATOMS: atom_id res chain seq x y z
N MET A 1 -4.61 -22.36 -0.74
CA MET A 1 -5.57 -21.26 -0.92
C MET A 1 -4.76 -20.09 -1.47
N ALA A 2 -5.01 -19.65 -2.71
CA ALA A 2 -4.12 -18.78 -3.49
C ALA A 2 -4.89 -17.59 -4.11
N LYS A 3 -5.57 -16.81 -3.27
CA LYS A 3 -6.45 -15.71 -3.73
C LYS A 3 -6.05 -14.32 -3.24
N ASP A 4 -4.93 -14.22 -2.51
CA ASP A 4 -4.51 -12.98 -1.86
C ASP A 4 -3.18 -12.43 -2.40
N GLN A 5 -2.60 -12.99 -3.47
CA GLN A 5 -1.35 -12.50 -4.08
C GLN A 5 -1.62 -11.79 -5.41
N LEU A 6 -0.80 -10.79 -5.73
CA LEU A 6 -0.82 -10.14 -7.04
C LEU A 6 -0.56 -11.15 -8.15
N SER A 7 -1.44 -11.18 -9.15
CA SER A 7 -1.24 -11.99 -10.35
C SER A 7 -0.19 -11.36 -11.27
N GLU A 8 0.39 -12.19 -12.14
CA GLU A 8 1.39 -11.75 -13.13
C GLU A 8 0.87 -10.62 -14.02
N LYS A 9 -0.41 -10.68 -14.40
CA LYS A 9 -1.04 -9.64 -15.21
C LYS A 9 -1.19 -8.32 -14.45
N GLU A 10 -1.53 -8.37 -13.17
CA GLU A 10 -1.62 -7.19 -12.32
C GLU A 10 -0.25 -6.56 -12.10
N LEU A 11 0.79 -7.39 -11.88
CA LEU A 11 2.17 -6.92 -11.79
C LEU A 11 2.61 -6.20 -13.06
N GLN A 12 2.36 -6.77 -14.24
CA GLN A 12 2.70 -6.10 -15.51
C GLN A 12 2.01 -4.75 -15.68
N VAL A 13 0.73 -4.66 -15.31
CA VAL A 13 -0.02 -3.39 -15.36
C VAL A 13 0.59 -2.38 -14.37
N LEU A 14 0.87 -2.81 -13.14
CA LEU A 14 1.45 -1.97 -12.11
C LEU A 14 2.85 -1.48 -12.50
N MET A 15 3.72 -2.36 -13.01
CA MET A 15 5.05 -2.01 -13.50
C MET A 15 5.01 -1.06 -14.71
N ALA A 16 4.01 -1.18 -15.59
CA ALA A 16 3.84 -0.26 -16.71
C ALA A 16 3.31 1.12 -16.27
N SER A 17 2.51 1.16 -15.20
CA SER A 17 1.91 2.38 -14.65
C SER A 17 2.76 3.08 -13.58
N THR A 18 3.74 2.38 -13.02
CA THR A 18 4.65 2.86 -11.99
C THR A 18 6.09 2.76 -12.48
N LYS A 19 7.07 3.21 -11.69
CA LYS A 19 8.50 2.98 -11.97
C LYS A 19 9.09 1.92 -11.03
N LEU A 20 8.25 1.06 -10.47
CA LEU A 20 8.62 0.04 -9.51
C LEU A 20 8.92 -1.27 -10.22
N SER A 21 9.89 -2.01 -9.70
CA SER A 21 10.18 -3.39 -10.09
C SER A 21 9.13 -4.36 -9.54
N GLU A 22 9.10 -5.57 -10.09
CA GLU A 22 8.23 -6.64 -9.60
C GLU A 22 8.47 -6.94 -8.11
N GLN A 23 9.75 -6.94 -7.69
CA GLN A 23 10.13 -7.18 -6.30
C GLN A 23 9.57 -6.09 -5.38
N GLU A 24 9.77 -4.82 -5.71
CA GLU A 24 9.25 -3.69 -4.93
C GLU A 24 7.72 -3.71 -4.84
N LEU A 25 7.03 -4.10 -5.91
CA LEU A 25 5.58 -4.23 -5.91
C LEU A 25 5.09 -5.36 -5.00
N ARG A 26 5.79 -6.49 -4.97
CA ARG A 26 5.47 -7.61 -4.07
C ARG A 26 5.70 -7.23 -2.61
N GLU A 27 6.83 -6.61 -2.30
CA GLU A 27 7.15 -6.15 -0.95
C GLU A 27 6.13 -5.11 -0.46
N ASN A 28 5.83 -4.08 -1.28
CA ASN A 28 4.83 -3.07 -0.95
C ASN A 28 3.43 -3.68 -0.75
N TYR A 29 3.06 -4.69 -1.55
CA TYR A 29 1.76 -5.35 -1.43
C TYR A 29 1.68 -6.23 -0.17
N ASP A 30 2.78 -6.88 0.21
CA ASP A 30 2.86 -7.65 1.45
C ASP A 30 2.74 -6.73 2.68
N GLU A 31 3.44 -5.59 2.69
CA GLU A 31 3.29 -4.55 3.71
C GLU A 31 1.84 -4.03 3.78
N PHE A 32 1.26 -3.75 2.61
CA PHE A 32 -0.15 -3.34 2.52
C PHE A 32 -1.09 -4.40 3.11
N LYS A 33 -0.88 -5.69 2.84
CA LYS A 33 -1.69 -6.78 3.39
C LYS A 33 -1.49 -6.99 4.89
N GLN A 34 -0.33 -6.66 5.43
CA GLN A 34 -0.09 -6.66 6.87
C GLN A 34 -0.91 -5.56 7.57
N GLU A 35 -0.93 -4.35 7.01
CA GLU A 35 -1.70 -3.24 7.59
C GLU A 35 -3.21 -3.29 7.24
N CYS A 36 -3.56 -3.96 6.13
CA CYS A 36 -4.92 -4.09 5.60
C CYS A 36 -5.23 -5.57 5.28
N PRO A 37 -5.57 -6.40 6.29
CA PRO A 37 -5.80 -7.85 6.10
C PRO A 37 -6.95 -8.15 5.13
N SER A 38 -7.93 -7.24 5.03
CA SER A 38 -9.07 -7.32 4.11
C SER A 38 -8.63 -7.27 2.63
N GLY A 39 -7.44 -6.74 2.35
CA GLY A 39 -6.94 -6.49 0.99
C GLY A 39 -7.71 -5.43 0.23
N LYS A 40 -8.59 -4.69 0.91
CA LYS A 40 -9.43 -3.63 0.34
C LYS A 40 -9.30 -2.41 1.21
N LEU A 41 -8.96 -1.29 0.58
CA LEU A 41 -8.90 -0.01 1.26
C LEU A 41 -10.12 0.81 0.84
N ASP A 42 -11.02 1.07 1.78
CA ASP A 42 -12.07 2.06 1.56
C ASP A 42 -11.55 3.48 1.85
N LYS A 43 -12.35 4.49 1.48
CA LYS A 43 -11.97 5.90 1.67
C LYS A 43 -11.72 6.24 3.14
N ASN A 44 -12.45 5.62 4.06
CA ASN A 44 -12.33 5.85 5.49
C ASN A 44 -11.03 5.24 6.04
N GLU A 45 -10.71 4.02 5.62
CA GLU A 45 -9.47 3.32 5.97
C GLU A 45 -8.24 4.03 5.40
N PHE A 46 -8.29 4.46 4.12
CA PHE A 46 -7.23 5.27 3.53
C PHE A 46 -7.02 6.58 4.32
N THR A 47 -8.10 7.25 4.71
CA THR A 47 -7.99 8.50 5.49
C THR A 47 -7.32 8.25 6.85
N LYS A 48 -7.63 7.13 7.52
CA LYS A 48 -6.98 6.75 8.78
C LYS A 48 -5.49 6.44 8.58
N MET A 49 -5.15 5.67 7.54
CA MET A 49 -3.77 5.34 7.17
C MET A 49 -2.95 6.60 6.87
N TYR A 50 -3.47 7.46 5.99
CA TYR A 50 -2.83 8.71 5.59
C TYR A 50 -2.61 9.63 6.80
N ASN A 51 -3.64 9.82 7.63
CA ASN A 51 -3.52 10.61 8.86
C ASN A 51 -2.50 10.03 9.84
N LYS A 52 -2.37 8.71 9.95
CA LYS A 52 -1.35 8.07 10.80
C LYS A 52 0.05 8.36 10.28
N MET A 53 0.28 8.20 8.98
CA MET A 53 1.58 8.47 8.34
C MET A 53 1.99 9.95 8.44
N THR A 54 1.03 10.88 8.33
CA THR A 54 1.32 12.32 8.42
C THR A 54 1.36 12.85 9.85
N ASN A 55 0.62 12.25 10.80
CA ASN A 55 0.70 12.64 12.22
C ASN A 55 1.91 12.05 12.93
N ASP A 56 2.46 10.90 12.51
CA ASP A 56 3.79 10.46 12.97
C ASP A 56 4.91 11.41 12.49
N SER A 57 4.64 12.20 11.45
CA SER A 57 5.50 13.32 11.04
C SER A 57 5.22 14.63 11.80
N ASN A 58 4.39 14.62 12.86
CA ASN A 58 4.22 15.77 13.74
C ASN A 58 4.50 15.42 15.21
N SER A 59 5.78 15.15 15.49
CA SER A 59 6.42 15.75 16.65
C SER A 59 7.18 17.00 16.18
N ALA A 60 6.46 18.14 16.14
CA ALA A 60 6.95 19.51 15.94
C ALA A 60 7.49 19.81 14.51
N THR A 61 7.12 20.87 13.80
CA THR A 61 6.74 22.23 14.23
C THR A 61 6.05 22.91 13.05
N ILE A 62 4.84 23.42 13.23
CA ILE A 62 4.38 24.61 12.50
C ILE A 62 3.84 25.56 13.56
N ALA A 63 4.70 26.51 13.92
CA ALA A 63 4.36 27.77 14.57
C ALA A 63 4.63 28.89 13.54
#